data_AF-A0A5D6W4H8-F1
#
_entry.id   AF-A0A5D6W4H8-F1
#
_cell.length_a   1.000
_cell.length_b   1.000
_cell.length_c   1.000
_cell.angle_alpha   90.00
_cell.angle_beta   90.00
_cell.angle_gamma   90.00
#
_symmetry.space_group_name_H-M   'P 1'
#
loop_
_entity.id
_entity.type
_entity.pdbx_description
1 polymer ?
#
loop_
_entity_poly.entity_id
_entity_poly.type
_entity_poly.pdbx_seq_one_letter_code
_entity_poly.pdbx_strand_id
1 'polypeptide(L)'
;MKKIMILLLASIMVLTGGCLAADGSDNGGNKKVANRIAVIQTNKGTIEIELFEDKTPITTKNFIDLAEKGFYDGVIFHRVIDGFMIQGGDPDGLGTGGPGYTIEDEFRDDLKFDSEGILAMANTGMPHTGGSQFFITLDKTPWLNNHHTIFGKVVKGMDVVRDIGHTQTGFQDRPVHDVVMEKVTIKEAE
;
A
#
# COMPACT_ATOMS: atom_id res chain seq x y z
N MET A 1 15.88 68.99 60.31
CA MET A 1 17.21 68.56 60.82
C MET A 1 17.80 67.57 59.82
N LYS A 2 19.07 67.78 59.45
CA LYS A 2 19.85 67.01 58.45
C LYS A 2 20.16 65.58 58.93
N LYS A 3 20.30 64.64 57.98
CA LYS A 3 21.27 63.50 57.85
C LYS A 3 20.59 62.37 57.04
N ILE A 4 20.93 62.01 55.80
CA ILE A 4 22.18 61.57 55.13
C ILE A 4 22.55 60.08 55.38
N MET A 5 22.84 59.38 54.25
CA MET A 5 23.65 58.16 53.98
C MET A 5 23.05 56.77 54.23
N ILE A 6 22.78 55.95 53.19
CA ILE A 6 23.69 55.13 52.32
C ILE A 6 24.27 53.92 53.06
N LEU A 7 23.98 52.69 52.58
CA LEU A 7 25.02 51.71 52.23
C LEU A 7 24.46 50.60 51.31
N LEU A 8 25.13 50.42 50.17
CA LEU A 8 25.02 49.28 49.25
C LEU A 8 25.64 48.02 49.87
N LEU A 9 25.10 46.85 49.54
CA LEU A 9 25.89 45.62 49.44
C LEU A 9 25.31 44.74 48.32
N ALA A 10 26.11 44.55 47.30
CA ALA A 10 25.82 43.71 46.14
C ALA A 10 26.63 42.41 46.22
N SER A 11 26.03 41.36 45.68
CA SER A 11 26.65 40.21 44.99
C SER A 11 27.28 39.09 45.83
N ILE A 12 26.80 37.83 45.65
CA ILE A 12 27.51 36.69 45.00
C ILE A 12 26.95 35.30 45.41
N MET A 13 26.57 34.50 44.38
CA MET A 13 26.63 33.03 44.20
C MET A 13 25.85 32.06 45.13
N VAL A 14 25.40 30.86 44.73
CA VAL A 14 25.14 30.13 43.46
C VAL A 14 24.43 28.80 43.83
N LEU A 15 23.54 28.34 42.95
CA LEU A 15 23.02 26.97 42.63
C LEU A 15 22.85 25.88 43.71
N THR A 16 21.66 25.24 43.68
CA THR A 16 21.36 23.79 43.50
C THR A 16 19.86 23.62 43.85
N GLY A 17 18.98 22.84 43.23
CA GLY A 17 18.97 21.89 42.11
C GLY A 17 17.64 21.10 42.19
N GLY A 18 16.95 20.85 41.06
CA GLY A 18 15.85 19.89 40.87
C GLY A 18 14.49 20.22 41.51
N CYS A 19 13.32 19.81 41.03
CA CYS A 19 12.90 18.96 39.90
C CYS A 19 11.41 19.25 39.58
N LEU A 20 10.97 18.77 38.42
CA LEU A 20 9.70 18.93 37.71
C LEU A 20 8.42 18.49 38.45
N ALA A 21 7.29 19.10 38.06
CA ALA A 21 6.16 18.40 37.42
C ALA A 21 5.10 19.42 36.96
N ALA A 22 5.12 19.76 35.66
CA ALA A 22 3.98 20.35 34.98
C ALA A 22 3.27 19.21 34.24
N ASP A 23 2.04 18.92 34.65
CA ASP A 23 1.18 17.90 34.08
C ASP A 23 0.65 18.40 32.72
N GLY A 24 1.39 18.09 31.65
CA GLY A 24 1.00 18.31 30.28
C GLY A 24 0.38 17.04 29.71
N SER A 25 -0.93 16.88 29.89
CA SER A 25 -1.70 15.87 29.17
C SER A 25 -2.00 16.38 27.74
N ASP A 26 -0.99 16.35 26.87
CA ASP A 26 -1.20 16.41 25.43
C ASP A 26 -1.58 15.00 24.95
N ASN A 27 -2.89 14.74 24.93
CA ASN A 27 -3.44 13.48 24.44
C ASN A 27 -3.52 13.56 22.91
N GLY A 28 -2.36 13.41 22.26
CA GLY A 28 -2.20 13.31 20.81
C GLY A 28 -2.90 12.05 20.28
N GLY A 29 -4.23 12.12 20.15
CA GLY A 29 -5.03 11.14 19.45
C GLY A 29 -4.60 11.12 17.99
N ASN A 30 -3.75 10.17 17.64
CA ASN A 30 -3.36 9.88 16.27
C ASN A 30 -4.63 9.55 15.48
N LYS A 31 -5.20 10.53 14.76
CA LYS A 31 -6.29 10.28 13.82
C LYS A 31 -5.74 9.34 12.77
N LYS A 32 -6.02 8.04 12.92
CA LYS A 32 -5.77 7.05 11.88
C LYS A 32 -6.59 7.48 10.67
N VAL A 33 -5.93 8.07 9.68
CA VAL A 33 -6.56 8.40 8.40
C VAL A 33 -7.04 7.09 7.80
N ALA A 34 -8.27 7.07 7.29
CA ALA A 34 -8.81 5.88 6.64
C ALA A 34 -7.95 5.53 5.42
N ASN A 35 -7.74 4.24 5.19
CA ASN A 35 -7.02 3.74 4.02
C ASN A 35 -7.76 4.15 2.74
N ARG A 36 -7.04 4.62 1.72
CA ARG A 36 -7.65 4.95 0.43
C ARG A 36 -8.08 3.69 -0.31
N ILE A 37 -9.02 3.88 -1.23
CA ILE A 37 -9.57 2.84 -2.10
C ILE A 37 -9.03 3.01 -3.52
N ALA A 38 -8.41 1.96 -4.05
CA ALA A 38 -8.15 1.82 -5.47
C ALA A 38 -9.41 1.31 -6.18
N VAL A 39 -9.82 1.99 -7.24
CA VAL A 39 -10.93 1.60 -8.11
C VAL A 39 -10.34 1.22 -9.46
N ILE A 40 -10.38 -0.08 -9.79
CA ILE A 40 -9.94 -0.63 -11.07
C ILE A 40 -11.19 -0.88 -11.91
N GLN A 41 -11.42 -0.02 -12.89
CA GLN A 41 -12.47 -0.20 -13.90
C GLN A 41 -11.91 -1.06 -15.02
N THR A 42 -12.55 -2.20 -15.28
CA THR A 42 -12.14 -3.12 -16.34
C THR A 42 -13.26 -3.33 -17.34
N ASN A 43 -12.94 -3.88 -18.51
CA ASN A 43 -13.93 -4.33 -19.48
C ASN A 43 -14.82 -5.50 -18.99
N LYS A 44 -14.58 -6.04 -17.80
CA LYS A 44 -15.39 -7.07 -17.12
C LYS A 44 -16.16 -6.55 -15.89
N GLY A 45 -15.97 -5.28 -15.52
CA GLY A 45 -16.58 -4.67 -14.35
C GLY A 45 -15.58 -3.95 -13.45
N THR A 46 -16.06 -3.46 -12.32
CA THR A 46 -15.27 -2.63 -11.40
C THR A 46 -14.86 -3.41 -10.15
N ILE A 47 -13.60 -3.26 -9.75
CA ILE A 47 -13.03 -3.81 -8.52
C ILE A 47 -12.64 -2.64 -7.61
N GLU A 48 -13.08 -2.65 -6.36
CA GLU A 48 -12.64 -1.68 -5.34
C GLU A 48 -11.79 -2.40 -4.29
N ILE A 49 -10.62 -1.85 -4.00
CA ILE A 49 -9.59 -2.45 -3.15
C ILE A 49 -9.18 -1.44 -2.07
N GLU A 50 -9.29 -1.83 -0.80
CA GLU A 50 -8.69 -1.09 0.30
C GLU A 50 -7.17 -1.27 0.28
N LEU A 51 -6.42 -0.17 0.35
CA LEU A 51 -4.97 -0.18 0.33
C LEU A 51 -4.41 -0.02 1.75
N PHE A 52 -3.55 -0.93 2.20
CA PHE A 52 -3.05 -0.95 3.58
C PHE A 52 -1.89 0.05 3.80
N GLU A 53 -2.18 1.34 3.69
CA GLU A 53 -1.20 2.44 3.75
C GLU A 53 -0.40 2.49 5.05
N ASP A 54 -1.01 2.12 6.18
CA ASP A 54 -0.35 2.06 7.48
C ASP A 54 0.57 0.85 7.65
N LYS A 55 0.30 -0.24 6.91
CA LYS A 55 1.05 -1.50 7.01
C LYS A 55 2.18 -1.56 5.99
N THR A 56 1.93 -1.19 4.75
CA THR A 56 2.89 -1.28 3.64
C THR A 56 3.01 0.06 2.90
N PRO A 57 3.49 1.12 3.58
CA PRO A 57 3.51 2.48 3.06
C PRO A 57 4.34 2.62 1.78
N ILE A 58 5.45 1.91 1.61
CA ILE A 58 6.29 2.01 0.40
C ILE A 58 5.53 1.47 -0.80
N THR A 59 4.97 0.27 -0.66
CA THR A 59 4.27 -0.46 -1.72
C THR A 59 2.98 0.26 -2.10
N THR A 60 2.20 0.68 -1.10
CA THR A 60 0.96 1.38 -1.35
C THR A 60 1.20 2.74 -1.97
N LYS A 61 2.18 3.52 -1.48
CA LYS A 61 2.53 4.81 -2.09
C LYS A 61 2.95 4.62 -3.55
N ASN A 62 3.78 3.62 -3.84
CA ASN A 62 4.19 3.32 -5.21
C ASN A 62 2.99 3.01 -6.13
N PHE A 63 2.07 2.16 -5.68
CA PHE A 63 0.86 1.84 -6.44
C PHE A 63 0.01 3.09 -6.72
N ILE A 64 -0.21 3.92 -5.70
CA ILE A 64 -0.98 5.15 -5.79
C ILE A 64 -0.33 6.15 -6.74
N ASP A 65 0.97 6.41 -6.57
CA ASP A 65 1.72 7.33 -7.43
C ASP A 65 1.65 6.90 -8.92
N LEU A 66 1.68 5.59 -9.20
CA LEU A 66 1.55 5.03 -10.55
C LEU A 66 0.11 5.18 -11.08
N ALA A 67 -0.89 4.86 -10.27
CA ALA A 67 -2.29 5.03 -10.63
C ALA A 67 -2.65 6.49 -10.94
N GLU A 68 -2.22 7.44 -10.11
CA GLU A 68 -2.47 8.87 -10.31
C GLU A 68 -1.79 9.44 -11.56
N LYS A 69 -0.69 8.82 -12.01
CA LYS A 69 -0.03 9.13 -13.29
C LYS A 69 -0.70 8.47 -14.49
N GLY A 70 -1.74 7.67 -14.30
CA GLY A 70 -2.40 6.89 -15.35
C GLY A 70 -1.57 5.72 -15.86
N PHE A 71 -0.57 5.25 -15.10
CA PHE A 71 0.36 4.20 -15.54
C PHE A 71 -0.36 2.87 -15.85
N TYR A 72 -1.43 2.57 -15.13
CA TYR A 72 -2.21 1.33 -15.30
C TYR A 72 -3.34 1.45 -16.32
N ASP A 73 -3.61 2.64 -16.86
CA ASP A 73 -4.70 2.83 -17.82
C ASP A 73 -4.37 2.12 -19.14
N GLY A 74 -5.29 1.24 -19.58
CA GLY A 74 -5.10 0.40 -20.76
C GLY A 74 -4.22 -0.83 -20.52
N VAL A 75 -3.68 -1.03 -19.31
CA VAL A 75 -2.85 -2.18 -18.98
C VAL A 75 -3.71 -3.41 -18.71
N ILE A 76 -3.25 -4.58 -19.14
CA ILE A 76 -4.01 -5.83 -19.07
C ILE A 76 -3.66 -6.68 -17.84
N PHE A 77 -4.57 -7.59 -17.49
CA PHE A 77 -4.22 -8.79 -16.73
C PHE A 77 -3.59 -9.81 -17.68
N HIS A 78 -2.26 -9.80 -17.77
CA HIS A 78 -1.52 -10.61 -18.75
C HIS A 78 -1.37 -12.08 -18.36
N ARG A 79 -1.69 -12.45 -17.11
CA ARG A 79 -1.59 -13.84 -16.63
C ARG A 79 -2.74 -14.13 -15.65
N VAL A 80 -3.49 -15.20 -15.93
CA VAL A 80 -4.64 -15.62 -15.14
C VAL A 80 -4.56 -17.12 -14.89
N ILE A 81 -4.59 -17.54 -13.63
CA ILE A 81 -4.57 -18.96 -13.26
C ILE A 81 -5.78 -19.23 -12.38
N ASP A 82 -6.71 -20.01 -12.91
CA ASP A 82 -7.92 -20.45 -12.21
C ASP A 82 -7.57 -21.10 -10.86
N GLY A 83 -8.32 -20.75 -9.82
CA GLY A 83 -8.10 -21.18 -8.44
C GLY A 83 -6.83 -20.62 -7.78
N PHE A 84 -6.09 -19.72 -8.44
CA PHE A 84 -4.86 -19.14 -7.89
C PHE A 84 -4.88 -17.61 -7.85
N MET A 85 -4.74 -16.94 -8.99
CA MET A 85 -4.62 -15.48 -9.04
C MET A 85 -4.86 -14.87 -10.42
N ILE A 86 -5.11 -13.56 -10.45
CA ILE A 86 -5.07 -12.72 -11.64
C ILE A 86 -3.92 -11.72 -11.50
N GLN A 87 -2.99 -11.66 -12.47
CA GLN A 87 -1.80 -10.82 -12.43
C GLN A 87 -1.83 -9.78 -13.57
N GLY A 88 -1.51 -8.53 -13.21
CA GLY A 88 -1.50 -7.37 -14.10
C GLY A 88 -0.40 -6.37 -13.71
N GLY A 89 -0.49 -5.15 -14.25
CA GLY A 89 0.42 -4.05 -13.91
C GLY A 89 1.75 -4.02 -14.68
N ASP A 90 1.88 -4.83 -15.74
CA ASP A 90 2.98 -4.74 -16.70
C ASP A 90 2.57 -3.81 -17.87
N PRO A 91 3.21 -2.65 -18.08
CA PRO A 91 2.87 -1.74 -19.18
C PRO A 91 3.03 -2.37 -20.58
N ASP A 92 3.90 -3.37 -20.74
CA ASP A 92 4.11 -4.07 -22.01
C ASP A 92 3.17 -5.27 -22.17
N GLY A 93 2.54 -5.72 -21.07
CA GLY A 93 1.64 -6.87 -21.05
C GLY A 93 2.33 -8.21 -21.34
N LEU A 94 3.64 -8.32 -21.12
CA LEU A 94 4.47 -9.49 -21.43
C LEU A 94 4.90 -10.30 -20.18
N GLY A 95 4.63 -9.77 -18.98
CA GLY A 95 5.08 -10.32 -17.69
C GLY A 95 6.51 -9.93 -17.30
N THR A 96 7.20 -9.12 -18.10
CA THR A 96 8.62 -8.77 -17.89
C THR A 96 8.88 -7.27 -17.75
N GLY A 97 7.88 -6.42 -18.04
CA GLY A 97 8.01 -4.98 -17.91
C GLY A 97 7.77 -4.48 -16.49
N GLY A 98 7.87 -3.16 -16.32
CA GLY A 98 7.75 -2.49 -15.02
C GLY A 98 7.90 -0.98 -15.14
N PRO A 99 7.99 -0.26 -14.02
CA PRO A 99 8.00 1.21 -14.01
C PRO A 99 9.42 1.80 -14.20
N GLY A 100 10.41 0.96 -14.52
CA GLY A 100 11.82 1.35 -14.67
C GLY A 100 12.63 1.36 -13.37
N TYR A 101 12.04 0.93 -12.25
CA TYR A 101 12.69 0.81 -10.95
C TYR A 101 12.05 -0.32 -10.13
N THR A 102 12.69 -0.69 -9.01
CA THR A 102 12.14 -1.63 -8.03
C THR A 102 11.99 -1.00 -6.65
N ILE A 103 11.23 -1.64 -5.77
CA ILE A 103 10.95 -1.23 -4.39
C ILE A 103 11.27 -2.35 -3.40
N GLU A 104 11.44 -1.99 -2.13
CA GLU A 104 11.68 -2.95 -1.05
C GLU A 104 10.42 -3.75 -0.68
N ASP A 105 10.59 -5.01 -0.27
CA ASP A 105 9.49 -5.82 0.27
C ASP A 105 9.08 -5.37 1.68
N GLU A 106 7.78 -5.40 1.99
CA GLU A 106 7.24 -5.00 3.30
C GLU A 106 6.38 -6.12 3.91
N PHE A 107 7.04 -7.13 4.50
CA PHE A 107 6.32 -8.23 5.16
C PHE A 107 5.79 -7.83 6.54
N ARG A 108 4.61 -8.34 6.88
CA ARG A 108 3.92 -8.08 8.15
C ARG A 108 3.35 -9.37 8.73
N ASP A 109 3.45 -9.52 10.04
CA ASP A 109 2.98 -10.73 10.74
C ASP A 109 1.46 -10.89 10.68
N ASP A 110 0.72 -9.78 10.64
CA ASP A 110 -0.73 -9.71 10.59
C ASP A 110 -1.32 -9.70 9.16
N LEU A 111 -0.49 -9.62 8.12
CA LEU A 111 -0.91 -9.78 6.73
C LEU A 111 -0.55 -11.18 6.23
N LYS A 112 -1.56 -11.95 5.81
CA LYS A 112 -1.42 -13.35 5.41
C LYS A 112 -2.27 -13.67 4.20
N PHE A 113 -1.77 -14.55 3.34
CA PHE A 113 -2.49 -15.11 2.20
C PHE A 113 -3.52 -16.18 2.64
N ASP A 114 -4.52 -15.77 3.41
CA ASP A 114 -5.48 -16.65 4.08
C ASP A 114 -6.91 -16.60 3.50
N SER A 115 -7.13 -15.79 2.46
CA SER A 115 -8.37 -15.69 1.71
C SER A 115 -8.12 -15.31 0.25
N GLU A 116 -9.16 -15.41 -0.56
CA GLU A 116 -9.25 -14.70 -1.85
C GLU A 116 -9.25 -13.18 -1.67
N GLY A 117 -9.08 -12.45 -2.77
CA GLY A 117 -9.19 -10.99 -2.83
C GLY A 117 -8.01 -10.25 -2.24
N ILE A 118 -6.89 -10.92 -1.98
CA ILE A 118 -5.69 -10.28 -1.42
C ILE A 118 -4.88 -9.67 -2.57
N LEU A 119 -4.61 -8.37 -2.49
CA LEU A 119 -3.76 -7.64 -3.42
C LEU A 119 -2.31 -7.71 -2.95
N ALA A 120 -1.42 -8.18 -3.82
CA ALA A 120 -0.01 -8.31 -3.50
C ALA A 120 0.93 -8.00 -4.68
N MET A 121 2.15 -7.59 -4.35
CA MET A 121 3.17 -7.18 -5.33
C MET A 121 3.78 -8.42 -5.99
N ALA A 122 3.77 -8.47 -7.32
CA ALA A 122 4.52 -9.46 -8.07
C ALA A 122 6.01 -9.08 -8.08
N ASN A 123 6.89 -10.06 -8.11
CA ASN A 123 8.34 -9.86 -8.12
C ASN A 123 9.01 -10.96 -8.97
N THR A 124 10.33 -10.90 -9.13
CA THR A 124 11.09 -11.83 -9.98
C THR A 124 11.51 -13.11 -9.25
N GLY A 125 10.98 -13.36 -8.04
CA GLY A 125 11.43 -14.43 -7.14
C GLY A 125 12.66 -14.07 -6.31
N MET A 126 13.22 -12.87 -6.49
CA MET A 126 14.29 -12.31 -5.66
C MET A 126 13.74 -11.19 -4.77
N PRO A 127 14.25 -11.03 -3.52
CA PRO A 127 13.84 -9.94 -2.64
C PRO A 127 14.04 -8.55 -3.27
N HIS A 128 13.14 -7.62 -2.95
CA HIS A 128 13.20 -6.20 -3.36
C HIS A 128 13.17 -5.99 -4.89
N THR A 129 12.47 -6.87 -5.61
CA THR A 129 12.30 -6.78 -7.08
C THR A 129 10.87 -6.48 -7.52
N GLY A 130 9.99 -6.11 -6.58
CA GLY A 130 8.68 -5.57 -6.90
C GLY A 130 8.80 -4.23 -7.62
N GLY A 131 7.85 -3.93 -8.51
CA GLY A 131 7.85 -2.70 -9.31
C GLY A 131 6.42 -2.17 -9.48
N SER A 132 5.80 -2.47 -10.61
CA SER A 132 4.39 -2.09 -10.90
C SER A 132 3.46 -3.29 -11.03
N GLN A 133 4.01 -4.49 -11.24
CA GLN A 133 3.19 -5.68 -11.41
C GLN A 133 2.60 -6.14 -10.07
N PHE A 134 1.33 -6.50 -10.08
CA PHE A 134 0.61 -6.98 -8.90
C PHE A 134 -0.28 -8.15 -9.28
N PHE A 135 -0.77 -8.86 -8.28
CA PHE A 135 -1.80 -9.88 -8.45
C PHE A 135 -2.86 -9.80 -7.37
N ILE A 136 -4.05 -10.34 -7.69
CA ILE A 136 -5.17 -10.52 -6.76
C ILE A 136 -5.44 -12.02 -6.64
N THR A 137 -5.51 -12.54 -5.41
CA THR A 137 -5.74 -13.97 -5.18
C THR A 137 -7.18 -14.40 -5.45
N LEU A 138 -7.35 -15.63 -5.95
CA LEU A 138 -8.64 -16.30 -6.12
C LEU A 138 -8.94 -17.32 -5.02
N ASP A 139 -7.93 -17.71 -4.22
CA ASP A 139 -8.07 -18.60 -3.08
C ASP A 139 -6.96 -18.31 -2.05
N LYS A 140 -6.88 -19.09 -0.97
CA LYS A 140 -5.80 -19.07 0.02
C LYS A 140 -4.50 -19.55 -0.62
N THR A 141 -3.45 -18.75 -0.47
CA THR A 141 -2.13 -19.05 -1.04
C THR A 141 -1.02 -18.92 0.01
N PRO A 142 -1.07 -19.67 1.12
CA PRO A 142 -0.18 -19.47 2.27
C PRO A 142 1.31 -19.68 1.96
N TRP A 143 1.65 -20.39 0.87
CA TRP A 143 3.03 -20.54 0.39
C TRP A 143 3.63 -19.24 -0.16
N LEU A 144 2.83 -18.19 -0.40
CA LEU A 144 3.30 -16.87 -0.82
C LEU A 144 3.66 -15.96 0.36
N ASN A 145 3.35 -16.36 1.61
CA ASN A 145 3.68 -15.57 2.80
C ASN A 145 5.19 -15.34 2.88
N ASN A 146 5.58 -14.08 3.15
CA ASN A 146 6.99 -13.64 3.18
C ASN A 146 7.74 -13.77 1.84
N HIS A 147 7.02 -13.95 0.74
CA HIS A 147 7.56 -13.91 -0.62
C HIS A 147 7.01 -12.75 -1.44
N HIS A 148 5.81 -12.26 -1.12
CA HIS A 148 5.15 -11.15 -1.80
C HIS A 148 4.57 -10.18 -0.78
N THR A 149 4.78 -8.89 -0.98
CA THR A 149 4.20 -7.84 -0.14
C THR A 149 2.69 -7.78 -0.36
N ILE A 150 1.90 -8.09 0.68
CA ILE A 150 0.45 -7.83 0.69
C ILE A 150 0.24 -6.36 0.99
N PHE A 151 -0.48 -5.64 0.12
CA PHE A 151 -0.67 -4.20 0.27
C PHE A 151 -2.13 -3.75 0.09
N GLY A 152 -3.07 -4.68 -0.02
CA GLY A 152 -4.49 -4.36 0.00
C GLY A 152 -5.40 -5.58 -0.02
N LYS A 153 -6.70 -5.32 0.04
CA LYS A 153 -7.75 -6.34 -0.07
C LYS A 153 -8.97 -5.80 -0.79
N VAL A 154 -9.52 -6.64 -1.68
CA VAL A 154 -10.76 -6.31 -2.40
C VAL A 154 -11.90 -6.15 -1.39
N VAL A 155 -12.58 -5.03 -1.46
CA VAL A 155 -13.76 -4.70 -0.65
C VAL A 155 -15.06 -4.75 -1.45
N LYS A 156 -14.98 -4.66 -2.78
CA LYS A 156 -16.12 -4.80 -3.70
C LYS A 156 -15.66 -5.28 -5.08
N GLY A 157 -16.51 -6.04 -5.76
CA GLY A 157 -16.20 -6.60 -7.09
C GLY A 157 -15.43 -7.92 -7.04
N MET A 158 -15.55 -8.70 -5.97
CA MET A 158 -14.96 -10.06 -5.93
C MET A 158 -15.58 -11.01 -6.96
N ASP A 159 -16.84 -10.81 -7.33
CA ASP A 159 -17.47 -11.48 -8.45
C ASP A 159 -16.79 -11.17 -9.78
N VAL A 160 -16.37 -9.91 -9.99
CA VAL A 160 -15.58 -9.49 -11.16
C VAL A 160 -14.20 -10.15 -11.14
N VAL A 161 -13.51 -10.15 -9.99
CA VAL A 161 -12.20 -10.83 -9.84
C VAL A 161 -12.30 -12.31 -10.22
N ARG A 162 -13.35 -13.01 -9.75
CA ARG A 162 -13.61 -14.42 -10.09
C ARG A 162 -13.96 -14.62 -11.56
N ASP A 163 -14.77 -13.73 -12.14
CA ASP A 163 -15.09 -13.78 -13.58
C ASP A 163 -13.84 -13.62 -14.46
N ILE A 164 -12.91 -12.72 -14.07
CA ILE A 164 -11.60 -12.62 -14.71
C ILE A 164 -10.83 -13.94 -14.51
N GLY A 165 -10.83 -14.47 -13.29
CA GLY A 165 -10.14 -15.71 -12.92
C GLY A 165 -10.57 -16.96 -13.71
N HIS A 166 -11.81 -17.01 -14.17
CA HIS A 166 -12.36 -18.12 -14.97
C HIS A 166 -12.29 -17.88 -16.49
N THR A 167 -11.65 -16.81 -16.95
CA THR A 167 -11.53 -16.55 -18.40
C THR A 167 -10.70 -17.65 -19.08
N GLN A 168 -10.99 -17.91 -20.36
CA GLN A 168 -10.19 -18.84 -21.13
C GLN A 168 -8.77 -18.30 -21.32
N THR A 169 -7.77 -19.13 -21.01
CA THR A 169 -6.36 -18.80 -21.17
C THR A 169 -5.68 -19.65 -22.24
N GLY A 170 -4.62 -19.09 -22.83
CA GLY A 170 -3.77 -19.71 -23.83
C GLY A 170 -2.37 -19.98 -23.28
N PHE A 171 -1.37 -19.84 -24.15
CA PHE A 171 0.04 -20.01 -23.77
C PHE A 171 0.44 -19.06 -22.63
N GLN A 172 1.22 -19.55 -21.68
CA GLN A 172 1.68 -18.81 -20.48
C GLN A 172 0.55 -18.26 -19.60
N ASP A 173 -0.60 -18.94 -19.58
CA ASP A 173 -1.77 -18.55 -18.79
C ASP A 173 -2.33 -17.16 -19.17
N ARG A 174 -2.00 -16.66 -20.39
CA ARG A 174 -2.52 -15.39 -20.89
C ARG A 174 -3.98 -15.54 -21.30
N PRO A 175 -4.90 -14.64 -20.89
CA PRO A 175 -6.26 -14.61 -21.43
C PRO A 175 -6.30 -14.58 -22.96
N VAL A 176 -7.19 -15.38 -23.57
CA VAL A 176 -7.38 -15.40 -25.04
C VAL A 176 -7.98 -14.08 -25.53
N HIS A 177 -8.83 -13.48 -24.70
CA HIS A 177 -9.35 -12.13 -24.89
C HIS A 177 -8.81 -11.24 -23.76
N ASP A 178 -8.20 -10.12 -24.15
CA ASP A 178 -7.59 -9.21 -23.19
C ASP A 178 -8.62 -8.71 -22.17
N VAL A 179 -8.24 -8.82 -20.90
CA VAL A 179 -8.93 -8.19 -19.78
C VAL A 179 -8.16 -6.91 -19.45
N VAL A 180 -8.76 -5.77 -19.78
CA VAL A 180 -8.10 -4.47 -19.77
C VAL A 180 -8.53 -3.69 -18.54
N MET A 181 -7.58 -3.09 -17.82
CA MET A 181 -7.85 -2.04 -16.84
C MET A 181 -8.07 -0.74 -17.60
N GLU A 182 -9.32 -0.41 -17.90
CA GLU A 182 -9.69 0.79 -18.66
C GLU A 182 -9.30 2.07 -17.92
N LYS A 183 -9.46 2.06 -16.58
CA LYS A 183 -9.07 3.17 -15.72
C LYS A 183 -8.72 2.68 -14.32
N VAL A 184 -7.64 3.20 -13.74
CA VAL A 184 -7.32 3.02 -12.32
C VAL A 184 -7.30 4.37 -11.61
N THR A 185 -8.13 4.53 -10.58
CA THR A 185 -8.24 5.78 -9.80
C THR A 185 -8.16 5.51 -8.31
N ILE A 186 -7.68 6.49 -7.55
CA ILE A 186 -7.62 6.45 -6.09
C ILE A 186 -8.69 7.40 -5.52
N LYS A 187 -9.47 6.93 -4.55
CA LYS A 187 -10.43 7.75 -3.80
C LYS A 187 -10.26 7.55 -2.29
N GLU A 188 -10.72 8.53 -1.52
CA GLU A 188 -10.86 8.37 -0.07
C GLU A 188 -11.91 7.30 0.26
N ALA A 189 -11.73 6.59 1.38
CA ALA A 189 -12.79 5.75 1.92
C ALA A 189 -13.96 6.63 2.40
N GLU A 190 -15.18 6.23 2.02
CA GLU A 190 -16.43 6.88 2.43
C GLU A 190 -16.81 6.55 3.89
#